data_AF-A0A835X264-F1
#
_entry.id   AF-A0A835X264-F1
#
_cell.length_a   1.000
_cell.length_b   1.000
_cell.length_c   1.000
_cell.angle_alpha   90.00
_cell.angle_beta   90.00
_cell.angle_gamma   90.00
#
_symmetry.space_group_name_H-M   'P 1'
#
loop_
_entity.id
_entity.type
_entity.pdbx_description
1 polymer ?
#
loop_
_entity_poly.entity_id
_entity_poly.type
_entity_poly.pdbx_seq_one_letter_code
_entity_poly.pdbx_strand_id
1 'polypeptide(L)' 'MFGMPRRVYDYPPFPEWIAMNQIITFGAMLLAAGAAIWLGNFIYSMGKGKPADMEDPFELGGKYYYPYQQKTPHHD' A
#
# COMPACT_ATOMS: atom_id res chain seq x y z
N MET A 1 8.25 -6.88 25.61
CA MET A 1 7.55 -8.06 26.16
C MET A 1 8.48 -9.25 26.41
N PHE A 2 9.62 -9.42 25.72
CA PHE A 2 10.65 -10.44 26.10
C PHE A 2 12.10 -9.91 26.10
N GLY A 3 12.31 -8.59 26.05
CA GLY A 3 13.62 -7.96 26.26
C GLY A 3 14.56 -7.88 25.05
N MET A 4 14.17 -8.32 23.85
CA MET A 4 15.03 -8.21 22.66
C MET A 4 15.31 -6.73 22.31
N PRO A 5 16.58 -6.28 22.31
CA PRO A 5 16.94 -4.91 21.92
C PRO A 5 16.69 -4.66 20.43
N ARG A 6 16.38 -3.42 20.05
CA ARG A 6 16.26 -3.02 18.63
C ARG A 6 17.62 -3.02 17.93
N ARG A 7 17.62 -3.18 16.60
CA ARG A 7 18.83 -3.14 15.74
C ARG A 7 19.82 -4.27 16.04
N VAL A 8 19.30 -5.45 16.34
CA VAL A 8 20.07 -6.68 16.58
C VAL A 8 19.79 -7.65 15.42
N TYR A 9 20.83 -8.15 14.77
CA TYR A 9 20.70 -9.08 13.63
C TYR A 9 20.77 -10.56 14.05
N ASP A 10 21.54 -10.86 15.09
CA ASP A 10 21.73 -12.20 15.65
C ASP A 10 21.46 -12.18 17.16
N TYR A 11 20.74 -13.18 17.66
CA TYR A 11 20.25 -13.22 19.01
C TYR A 11 20.31 -14.65 19.59
N PRO A 12 20.51 -14.80 20.92
CA PRO A 12 20.52 -16.12 21.54
C PRO A 12 19.22 -16.90 21.27
N PRO A 13 19.27 -18.24 21.19
CA PRO A 13 18.16 -19.07 20.76
C PRO A 13 17.11 -19.27 21.86
N PHE A 14 16.54 -18.18 22.39
CA PHE A 14 15.42 -18.23 23.32
C PHE A 14 14.14 -18.62 22.55
N PRO A 15 13.41 -19.67 22.98
CA PRO A 15 12.24 -20.18 22.25
C PRO A 15 11.19 -19.11 21.91
N GLU A 16 10.96 -18.18 22.84
CA GLU A 16 9.99 -17.11 22.68
C GLU A 16 10.41 -16.15 21.56
N TRP A 17 11.69 -15.77 21.52
CA TRP A 17 12.22 -14.87 20.49
C TRP A 17 12.17 -15.53 19.11
N ILE A 18 12.48 -16.82 19.03
CA ILE A 18 12.40 -17.59 17.77
C ILE A 18 10.98 -17.59 17.24
N ALA A 19 10.00 -18.00 18.05
CA ALA A 19 8.60 -18.10 17.63
C ALA A 19 8.04 -16.73 17.20
N MET A 20 8.33 -15.68 17.96
CA MET A 20 7.89 -14.32 17.63
C MET A 20 8.53 -13.78 16.35
N ASN A 21 9.83 -14.01 16.14
CA ASN A 21 10.51 -13.59 14.90
C ASN A 21 10.00 -14.37 13.68
N GLN A 22 9.62 -15.64 13.82
CA GLN A 22 9.00 -16.41 12.75
C GLN A 22 7.64 -15.81 12.34
N ILE A 23 6.79 -15.46 13.30
CA ILE A 23 5.50 -14.80 13.04
C ILE A 23 5.70 -13.44 12.36
N ILE A 24 6.64 -12.62 12.85
CA ILE A 24 6.96 -11.32 12.27
C ILE A 24 7.47 -11.48 10.83
N THR A 25 8.35 -12.45 10.59
CA THR A 25 8.89 -12.72 9.25
C THR A 25 7.79 -13.15 8.29
N PHE A 26 6.89 -14.04 8.73
CA PHE A 26 5.73 -14.44 7.94
C PHE A 26 4.83 -13.24 7.60
N GLY A 27 4.53 -12.40 8.58
CA GLY A 27 3.77 -11.17 8.37
C GLY A 27 4.45 -10.20 7.40
N ALA A 28 5.78 -10.05 7.49
CA ALA A 28 6.55 -9.22 6.57
C ALA A 28 6.46 -9.73 5.12
N MET A 29 6.53 -11.05 4.91
CA MET A 29 6.37 -11.66 3.58
C MET A 29 4.97 -11.43 3.02
N LEU A 30 3.93 -11.51 3.86
CA LEU A 30 2.55 -11.24 3.44
C LEU A 30 2.38 -9.77 3.00
N LEU A 31 2.95 -8.82 3.75
CA LEU A 31 2.94 -7.41 3.38
C LEU A 31 3.69 -7.17 2.06
N ALA A 32 4.83 -7.83 1.85
CA ALA A 32 5.58 -7.74 0.61
C ALA A 32 4.77 -8.25 -0.60
N ALA A 33 4.06 -9.37 -0.44
CA ALA A 33 3.18 -9.90 -1.48
C ALA A 33 2.03 -8.93 -1.81
N GLY A 34 1.40 -8.33 -0.79
CA GLY A 34 0.37 -7.31 -0.98
C GLY A 34 0.89 -6.07 -1.73
N ALA A 35 2.08 -5.59 -1.37
CA ALA A 35 2.73 -4.48 -2.06
C ALA A 35 3.06 -4.80 -3.53
N ALA A 36 3.47 -6.04 -3.83
CA ALA A 36 3.73 -6.48 -5.19
C ALA A 36 2.45 -6.48 -6.06
N ILE A 37 1.32 -6.95 -5.51
CA ILE A 37 0.02 -6.90 -6.20
C ILE A 37 -0.39 -5.46 -6.47
N TRP A 38 -0.27 -4.58 -5.47
CA TRP A 38 -0.56 -3.15 -5.62
C TRP A 38 0.32 -2.52 -6.72
N LEU A 39 1.62 -2.78 -6.70
CA LEU A 39 2.56 -2.23 -7.69
C LEU A 39 2.24 -2.74 -9.10
N GLY A 40 1.91 -4.03 -9.24
CA GLY A 40 1.47 -4.60 -10.52
C GLY A 40 0.21 -3.91 -11.06
N ASN A 41 -0.80 -3.70 -10.20
CA ASN A 41 -2.02 -2.99 -10.57
C ASN A 41 -1.74 -1.53 -10.93
N PHE A 42 -0.84 -0.86 -10.21
CA PHE A 42 -0.44 0.52 -10.49
C PHE A 42 0.21 0.64 -11.87
N ILE A 43 1.23 -0.17 -12.15
CA ILE A 43 1.94 -0.18 -13.43
C ILE A 43 0.97 -0.50 -14.58
N TYR A 44 0.10 -1.49 -14.41
CA TYR A 44 -0.91 -1.85 -15.40
C TYR A 44 -1.89 -0.70 -15.67
N SER A 45 -2.39 -0.07 -14.61
CA SER A 45 -3.36 1.03 -14.70
C SER A 45 -2.78 2.29 -15.32
N MET A 46 -1.48 2.55 -15.16
CA MET A 46 -0.82 3.68 -15.81
C MET A 46 -0.82 3.56 -17.34
N GLY A 47 -0.63 2.34 -17.88
CA GLY A 47 -0.51 2.13 -19.32
C GLY A 47 -1.82 1.75 -20.03
N LYS A 48 -2.72 1.05 -19.33
CA LYS A 48 -3.97 0.49 -19.90
C LYS A 48 -5.23 0.85 -19.12
N GLY A 49 -5.12 1.73 -18.12
CA GLY A 49 -6.28 2.20 -17.36
C GLY A 49 -7.26 2.95 -18.25
N LYS A 50 -8.55 2.76 -18.00
CA LYS A 50 -9.58 3.60 -18.63
C LYS A 50 -9.37 5.04 -18.15
N PRO A 51 -9.46 6.05 -19.04
CA PRO A 51 -9.54 7.44 -18.60
C PRO A 51 -10.65 7.58 -17.55
N ALA A 52 -10.34 8.24 -16.44
CA ALA A 52 -11.34 8.49 -15.42
C ALA A 52 -12.40 9.45 -15.97
N ASP A 53 -13.65 9.27 -15.54
CA ASP A 53 -14.66 10.32 -15.70
C ASP A 53 -14.22 11.52 -14.84
N MET A 54 -14.02 12.67 -15.47
CA MET A 54 -13.56 13.88 -14.79
C MET A 54 -14.67 14.50 -13.93
N GLU A 55 -15.94 14.20 -14.20
CA GLU A 55 -17.08 14.72 -13.45
C GLU A 55 -17.40 13.91 -12.18
N ASP A 56 -17.21 12.58 -12.22
CA ASP A 56 -17.42 11.68 -11.08
C ASP A 56 -16.46 10.47 -11.10
N PRO A 57 -15.15 10.66 -10.83
CA PRO A 57 -14.16 9.59 -10.92
C PRO A 57 -14.32 8.49 -9.85
N PHE A 58 -15.16 8.73 -8.83
CA PHE A 58 -15.38 7.80 -7.71
C PHE A 58 -16.80 7.23 -7.68
N GLU A 59 -17.66 7.61 -8.63
CA GLU A 59 -19.07 7.18 -8.74
C GLU A 59 -19.88 7.45 -7.45
N LEU A 60 -19.59 8.57 -6.77
CA LEU A 60 -20.20 8.93 -5.47
C LEU A 60 -21.41 9.86 -5.59
N GLY A 61 -21.86 10.19 -6.81
CA GLY A 61 -23.07 10.98 -7.03
C GLY A 61 -22.82 12.46 -7.31
N GLY A 62 -21.78 12.77 -8.09
CA GLY A 62 -21.64 14.05 -8.79
C GLY A 62 -20.52 14.99 -8.31
N LYS A 63 -20.38 16.07 -9.09
CA LYS A 63 -19.25 17.03 -9.17
C LYS A 63 -18.77 17.67 -7.86
N TYR A 64 -19.48 17.49 -6.74
CA TYR A 64 -19.14 18.08 -5.45
C TYR A 64 -17.86 17.49 -4.84
N TYR A 65 -17.60 16.20 -5.05
CA TYR A 65 -16.47 15.52 -4.43
C TYR A 65 -15.15 15.67 -5.20
N TYR A 66 -15.23 16.02 -6.49
CA TYR A 66 -14.06 16.22 -7.34
C TYR A 66 -14.23 17.43 -8.28
N PRO A 67 -13.98 18.67 -7.80
CA PRO A 67 -14.05 19.86 -8.62
C PRO A 67 -12.82 19.97 -9.55
N TYR A 68 -12.80 19.18 -10.64
CA TYR A 68 -11.64 19.11 -11.55
C TYR A 68 -11.35 20.47 -12.22
N GLN A 69 -12.39 21.21 -12.59
CA GLN A 69 -12.29 22.49 -13.30
C GLN A 69 -11.51 23.55 -12.50
N GLN A 70 -11.55 23.49 -11.16
CA GLN A 70 -10.79 24.40 -10.29
C GLN A 70 -9.32 24.00 -10.16
N LYS A 71 -8.98 22.73 -10.37
CA LYS A 71 -7.62 22.19 -10.18
C LYS A 71 -6.80 22.19 -11.46
N THR A 72 -7.44 22.20 -12.63
CA THR A 72 -6.77 22.28 -13.94
C THR A 72 -7.39 23.39 -14.79
N PRO A 73 -7.06 24.68 -14.52
CA PRO A 73 -7.62 25.83 -15.24
C PRO A 73 -7.04 26.02 -16.66
N HIS A 74 -6.15 25.13 -17.10
CA HIS A 74 -5.46 25.24 -18.39
C HIS A 74 -6.06 24.35 -19.49
N HIS A 75 -7.11 23.60 -19.18
CA HIS A 75 -7.80 22.72 -20.12
C HIS A 75 -9.27 23.15 -20.17
N ASP A 76 -9.53 24.21 -20.93
CA ASP A 76 -10.87 24.60 -21.41
C ASP A 76 -11.14 23.96 -22.78
#